data_AF-A0A382KLN9-F1
#
_entry.id   AF-A0A382KLN9-F1
#
_cell.length_a   1.000
_cell.length_b   1.000
_cell.length_c   1.000
_cell.angle_alpha   90.00
_cell.angle_beta   90.00
_cell.angle_gamma   90.00
#
_symmetry.space_group_name_H-M   'P 1'
#
loop_
_entity.id
_entity.type
_entity.pdbx_description
1 polymer ?
#
loop_
_entity_poly.entity_id
_entity_poly.type
_entity_poly.pdbx_seq_one_letter_code
_entity_poly.pdbx_strand_id
1 'polypeptide(L)' 'MSKITITLPDKTTKTYDAGVTPLDVAESIGPTLANDT' A
#
# COMPACT_ATOMS: atom_id res chain seq x y z
N MET A 1 -16.10 -6.11 -6.76
CA MET A 1 -15.32 -5.12 -6.00
C MET A 1 -14.21 -4.62 -6.90
N SER A 2 -14.06 -3.30 -7.03
CA SER A 2 -12.99 -2.70 -7.85
C SER A 2 -11.67 -2.81 -7.09
N LYS A 3 -10.60 -3.20 -7.78
CA LYS A 3 -9.25 -3.27 -7.22
C LYS A 3 -8.37 -2.23 -7.87
N ILE A 4 -7.49 -1.62 -7.11
CA ILE A 4 -6.49 -0.66 -7.57
C ILE A 4 -5.11 -1.32 -7.53
N THR A 5 -4.28 -1.01 -8.52
CA THR A 5 -2.88 -1.46 -8.56
C THR A 5 -1.99 -0.28 -8.24
N ILE A 6 -1.16 -0.40 -7.22
CA ILE A 6 -0.19 0.61 -6.80
C ILE A 6 1.21 0.10 -7.14
N THR A 7 1.97 0.92 -7.85
CA THR A 7 3.39 0.67 -8.12
C THR A 7 4.24 1.38 -7.07
N LEU A 8 5.10 0.63 -6.41
CA LEU A 8 6.00 1.11 -5.37
C LEU A 8 7.34 1.58 -5.96
N PRO A 9 8.11 2.40 -5.23
CA PRO A 9 9.41 2.92 -5.70
C PRO A 9 10.46 1.82 -5.94
N ASP A 10 10.28 0.64 -5.36
CA ASP A 10 11.08 -0.57 -5.64
C ASP A 10 10.68 -1.27 -6.95
N LYS A 11 9.75 -0.67 -7.72
CA LYS A 11 9.13 -1.18 -8.96
C LYS A 11 8.24 -2.41 -8.76
N THR A 12 7.93 -2.80 -7.53
CA THR A 12 6.93 -3.83 -7.28
C THR A 12 5.53 -3.26 -7.42
N THR A 13 4.59 -4.12 -7.80
CA THR A 13 3.18 -3.77 -7.91
C THR A 13 2.37 -4.53 -6.88
N LYS A 14 1.50 -3.84 -6.16
CA LYS A 14 0.57 -4.43 -5.20
C LYS A 14 -0.85 -4.06 -5.54
N THR A 15 -1.75 -5.02 -5.35
CA THR A 15 -3.17 -4.85 -5.65
C THR A 15 -3.95 -4.70 -4.36
N TYR A 16 -4.71 -3.63 -4.25
CA TYR A 16 -5.54 -3.31 -3.09
C TYR A 16 -6.99 -3.13 -3.49
N ASP A 17 -7.90 -3.23 -2.53
CA ASP A 17 -9.32 -2.92 -2.77
C ASP A 17 -9.54 -1.41 -2.90
N ALA A 18 -10.47 -1.03 -3.78
CA ALA A 18 -10.85 0.36 -3.97
C ALA A 18 -11.49 0.90 -2.67
N GLY A 19 -10.83 1.90 -2.06
CA GLY A 19 -11.19 2.42 -0.73
C GLY A 19 -10.14 2.15 0.34
N VAL A 20 -9.04 1.45 0.01
CA VAL A 20 -7.90 1.26 0.92
C VAL A 20 -7.32 2.59 1.39
N THR A 21 -6.96 2.70 2.67
CA THR A 21 -6.34 3.91 3.21
C THR A 21 -4.83 3.90 2.98
N PRO A 22 -4.18 5.08 2.93
CA PRO A 22 -2.72 5.15 2.85
C PRO A 22 -2.02 4.42 4.01
N LEU A 23 -2.65 4.36 5.19
CA LEU A 23 -2.15 3.65 6.36
C LEU A 23 -2.15 2.13 6.13
N ASP A 24 -3.27 1.56 5.65
CA ASP A 24 -3.37 0.14 5.31
C ASP A 24 -2.33 -0.26 4.24
N VAL A 25 -2.11 0.61 3.25
CA VAL A 25 -1.08 0.41 2.23
C VAL A 25 0.32 0.41 2.85
N ALA A 26 0.62 1.36 3.75
CA ALA A 26 1.91 1.45 4.44
C ALA A 26 2.17 0.23 5.34
N GLU A 27 1.19 -0.19 6.15
CA GLU A 27 1.28 -1.39 7.00
C GLU A 27 1.50 -2.66 6.17
N SER A 28 0.86 -2.77 5.01
CA SER A 28 1.01 -3.90 4.09
C SER A 28 2.40 -3.99 3.44
N ILE A 29 3.13 -2.88 3.34
CA ILE A 29 4.47 -2.83 2.74
C ILE A 29 5.55 -3.06 3.79
N GLY A 30 5.39 -2.47 4.97
CA GLY A 30 6.26 -2.73 6.11
C GLY A 30 5.79 -1.97 7.34
N PRO A 31 5.80 -2.60 8.54
CA PRO A 31 5.32 -1.97 9.76
C PRO A 31 6.13 -0.72 10.16
N THR A 32 7.37 -0.59 9.68
CA THR A 32 8.21 0.60 9.89
C THR A 32 7.81 1.76 8.97
N LEU A 33 7.29 1.50 7.76
CA LEU A 33 6.88 2.56 6.83
C LEU A 33 5.60 3.28 7.29
N ALA A 34 4.71 2.58 8.00
CA ALA A 34 3.54 3.19 8.63
C ALA A 34 3.89 4.08 9.83
N ASN A 35 5.10 3.91 10.39
CA ASN A 35 5.50 4.49 11.67
C ASN A 35 6.85 5.24 11.57
N ASP A 36 7.28 5.59 10.36
CA ASP A 36 8.47 6.41 10.12
C ASP A 36 8.11 7.86 10.46
N THR A 37 8.37 8.25 11.71
CA THR A 37 8.20 9.61 12.26
C THR A 37 9.44 10.46 12.10
#